data_AF-A0A484M5F3-F1
#
_entry.id   AF-A0A484M5F3-F1
#
_cell.length_a   1.000
_cell.length_b   1.000
_cell.length_c   1.000
_cell.angle_alpha   90.00
_cell.angle_beta   90.00
_cell.angle_gamma   90.00
#
_symmetry.space_group_name_H-M   'P 1'
#
loop_
_entity.id
_entity.type
_entity.pdbx_description
1 polymer ?
#
loop_
_entity_poly.entity_id
_entity_poly.type
_entity_poly.pdbx_seq_one_letter_code
_entity_poly.pdbx_strand_id
1 'polypeptide(L)'
;MSYRRPIPSVYGSVLQELIVQQHLMRYKKSYQYDPIFSLGFVTVYDRLMEGYPTEEDKEAIFRAYIKALNEDPDQYRIDAQKLEAWASIQNANNLVEFSSREGEVENILKDISKRAATKGSFSYSRFFAIGLFRLLELANATEPTILEKLCAALNVNKQSVDRDLDVYRNLLSKLVQAKELMKEYVTREKKKREERESQKPNEAVKKCLGIYPIAGW
;
A
#
# COMPACT_ATOMS: atom_id res chain seq x y z
N MET A 1 -13.95 14.75 -7.15
CA MET A 1 -13.46 14.43 -8.51
C MET A 1 -13.08 12.96 -8.55
N SER A 2 -13.67 12.20 -9.46
CA SER A 2 -13.38 10.78 -9.67
C SER A 2 -12.24 10.60 -10.67
N TYR A 3 -11.40 9.57 -10.47
CA TYR A 3 -10.42 9.13 -11.47
C TYR A 3 -11.14 8.45 -12.63
N ARG A 4 -10.87 8.87 -13.87
CA ARG A 4 -11.65 8.46 -15.07
C ARG A 4 -10.91 7.58 -16.06
N ARG A 5 -9.61 7.36 -15.87
CA ARG A 5 -8.80 6.52 -16.77
C ARG A 5 -8.91 5.06 -16.35
N PRO A 6 -8.77 4.10 -17.28
CA PRO A 6 -8.72 2.69 -16.94
C PRO A 6 -7.56 2.39 -15.98
N ILE A 7 -7.84 1.60 -14.94
CA ILE A 7 -6.82 1.07 -14.03
C ILE A 7 -6.52 -0.36 -14.48
N PRO A 8 -5.25 -0.75 -14.71
CA PRO A 8 -4.91 -2.13 -15.04
C PRO A 8 -5.45 -3.11 -14.00
N SER A 9 -5.98 -4.25 -14.45
CA SER A 9 -6.74 -5.19 -13.61
C SER A 9 -5.97 -5.69 -12.38
N VAL A 10 -4.64 -5.85 -12.48
CA VAL A 10 -3.77 -6.26 -11.35
C VAL A 10 -3.83 -5.32 -10.16
N TYR A 11 -4.01 -4.01 -10.42
CA TYR A 11 -4.17 -3.00 -9.37
C TYR A 11 -5.64 -2.82 -9.02
N GLY A 12 -6.52 -2.85 -10.03
CA GLY A 12 -7.95 -2.56 -9.88
C GLY A 12 -8.66 -3.50 -8.91
N SER A 13 -8.41 -4.81 -8.95
CA SER A 13 -9.05 -5.78 -8.05
C SER A 13 -8.68 -5.53 -6.59
N VAL A 14 -7.40 -5.25 -6.33
CA VAL A 14 -6.90 -5.04 -4.97
C VAL A 14 -7.36 -3.69 -4.42
N LEU A 15 -7.37 -2.64 -5.25
CA LEU A 15 -7.91 -1.33 -4.88
C LEU A 15 -9.41 -1.41 -4.55
N GLN A 16 -10.18 -2.23 -5.26
CA GLN A 16 -11.59 -2.50 -4.96
C GLN A 16 -11.77 -3.21 -3.61
N GLU A 17 -10.94 -4.21 -3.31
CA GLU A 17 -10.99 -4.86 -2.00
C GLU A 17 -10.62 -3.87 -0.88
N LEU A 18 -9.57 -3.08 -1.10
CA LEU A 18 -9.06 -2.10 -0.14
C LEU A 18 -10.12 -1.04 0.20
N ILE A 19 -10.79 -0.47 -0.82
CA ILE A 19 -11.79 0.57 -0.60
C ILE A 19 -13.02 0.02 0.14
N VAL A 20 -13.41 -1.23 -0.12
CA VAL A 20 -14.52 -1.88 0.62
C VAL A 20 -14.13 -2.08 2.09
N GLN A 21 -12.94 -2.60 2.37
CA GLN A 21 -12.46 -2.80 3.74
C GLN A 21 -12.37 -1.47 4.50
N GLN A 22 -11.83 -0.42 3.87
CA GLN A 22 -11.72 0.89 4.49
C GLN A 22 -13.09 1.57 4.66
N HIS A 23 -14.01 1.42 3.70
CA HIS A 23 -15.37 1.93 3.82
C HIS A 23 -16.07 1.34 5.06
N LEU A 24 -16.02 0.01 5.23
CA LEU A 24 -16.61 -0.66 6.41
C LEU A 24 -16.01 -0.18 7.73
N MET A 25 -14.75 0.24 7.73
CA MET A 25 -14.07 0.78 8.90
C MET A 25 -14.43 2.25 9.15
N ARG A 26 -14.42 3.08 8.10
CA ARG A 26 -14.69 4.52 8.11
C ARG A 26 -16.06 4.90 8.66
N TYR A 27 -17.06 4.05 8.39
CA TYR A 27 -18.45 4.28 8.79
C TYR A 27 -18.84 3.54 10.08
N LYS A 28 -17.89 2.96 10.82
CA LYS A 28 -18.15 2.48 12.19
C LYS A 28 -18.46 3.66 13.10
N LYS A 29 -19.39 3.48 14.04
CA LYS A 29 -19.73 4.50 15.06
C LYS A 29 -18.52 4.94 15.88
N SER A 30 -17.60 4.02 16.14
CA SER A 30 -16.37 4.27 16.89
C SER A 30 -15.23 4.83 16.04
N TYR A 31 -15.46 5.08 14.74
CA TYR A 31 -14.41 5.55 13.85
C TYR A 31 -13.95 6.94 14.26
N GLN A 32 -12.64 7.09 14.33
CA GLN A 32 -11.98 8.37 14.46
C GLN A 32 -10.68 8.27 13.68
N TYR A 33 -10.40 9.31 12.88
CA TYR A 33 -9.14 9.40 12.15
C TYR A 33 -7.95 9.34 13.10
N ASP A 34 -6.88 8.68 12.65
CA ASP A 34 -5.67 8.44 13.43
C ASP A 34 -4.43 8.55 12.50
N PRO A 35 -3.42 9.36 12.83
CA PRO A 35 -2.17 9.43 12.05
C PRO A 35 -1.43 8.09 11.90
N ILE A 36 -1.53 7.17 12.86
CA ILE A 36 -0.95 5.82 12.74
C ILE A 36 -1.70 5.01 11.69
N PHE A 37 -3.02 5.18 11.63
CA PHE A 37 -3.83 4.58 10.58
C PHE A 37 -3.41 5.11 9.20
N SER A 38 -3.26 6.42 9.05
CA SER A 38 -2.91 7.02 7.75
C SER A 38 -1.50 6.60 7.30
N LEU A 39 -0.53 6.55 8.22
CA LEU A 39 0.80 5.98 7.95
C LEU A 39 0.70 4.56 7.40
N GLY A 40 -0.07 3.70 8.06
CA GLY A 40 -0.25 2.32 7.62
C GLY A 40 -0.94 2.24 6.26
N PHE A 41 -2.01 3.02 6.03
CA PHE A 41 -2.70 3.05 4.75
C PHE A 41 -1.78 3.52 3.62
N VAL A 42 -1.07 4.64 3.80
CA VAL A 42 -0.13 5.19 2.82
C VAL A 42 0.95 4.16 2.48
N THR A 43 1.49 3.48 3.51
CA THR A 43 2.46 2.40 3.32
C THR A 43 1.91 1.28 2.44
N VAL A 44 0.69 0.80 2.71
CA VAL A 44 0.06 -0.24 1.87
C VAL A 44 -0.16 0.25 0.45
N TYR A 45 -0.67 1.46 0.30
CA TYR A 45 -1.00 2.04 -0.98
C TYR A 45 0.25 2.19 -1.86
N ASP A 46 1.33 2.76 -1.33
CA ASP A 46 2.55 3.00 -2.11
C ASP A 46 3.22 1.67 -2.53
N ARG A 47 3.22 0.67 -1.65
CA ARG A 47 3.70 -0.69 -1.97
C ARG A 47 2.81 -1.38 -3.01
N LEU A 48 1.49 -1.25 -2.88
CA LEU A 48 0.54 -1.78 -3.84
C LEU A 48 0.76 -1.16 -5.22
N MET A 49 0.95 0.15 -5.28
CA MET A 49 1.10 0.91 -6.52
C MET A 49 2.55 0.91 -7.07
N GLU A 50 3.49 0.24 -6.42
CA GLU A 50 4.86 0.07 -6.93
C GLU A 50 4.83 -0.58 -8.33
N GLY A 51 5.53 0.02 -9.30
CA GLY A 51 5.52 -0.43 -10.69
C GLY A 51 4.32 0.02 -11.53
N TYR A 52 3.41 0.84 -10.98
CA TYR A 52 2.37 1.49 -11.79
C TYR A 52 3.01 2.45 -12.82
N PRO A 53 2.50 2.56 -14.07
CA PRO A 53 3.21 3.22 -15.18
C PRO A 53 3.62 4.69 -14.98
N THR A 54 2.83 5.49 -14.28
CA THR A 54 3.07 6.94 -14.11
C THR A 54 2.81 7.36 -12.66
N GLU A 55 3.69 8.19 -12.10
CA GLU A 55 3.54 8.68 -10.72
C GLU A 55 2.34 9.61 -10.58
N GLU A 56 2.02 10.39 -11.63
CA GLU A 56 0.87 11.28 -11.66
C GLU A 56 -0.45 10.50 -11.53
N ASP A 57 -0.53 9.31 -12.13
CA ASP A 57 -1.72 8.47 -12.04
C ASP A 57 -1.81 7.81 -10.68
N LYS A 58 -0.69 7.36 -10.09
CA LYS A 58 -0.68 6.84 -8.72
C LYS A 58 -1.25 7.88 -7.77
N GLU A 59 -0.75 9.11 -7.82
CA GLU A 59 -1.21 10.17 -6.93
C GLU A 59 -2.66 10.59 -7.24
N ALA A 60 -3.07 10.64 -8.51
CA ALA A 60 -4.46 10.92 -8.87
C ALA A 60 -5.42 9.84 -8.38
N ILE A 61 -5.03 8.56 -8.43
CA ILE A 61 -5.80 7.44 -7.90
C ILE A 61 -5.86 7.51 -6.37
N PHE A 62 -4.75 7.79 -5.69
CA PHE A 62 -4.71 7.97 -4.23
C PHE A 62 -5.71 9.04 -3.78
N ARG A 63 -5.65 10.22 -4.41
CA ARG A 63 -6.55 11.33 -4.11
C ARG A 63 -8.00 10.99 -4.39
N ALA A 64 -8.30 10.31 -5.49
CA ALA A 64 -9.66 9.89 -5.82
C ALA A 64 -10.18 8.85 -4.81
N TYR A 65 -9.33 7.91 -4.40
CA TYR A 65 -9.64 6.88 -3.41
C TYR A 65 -10.01 7.49 -2.06
N ILE A 66 -9.16 8.36 -1.50
CA ILE A 66 -9.40 8.96 -0.19
C ILE A 66 -10.63 9.89 -0.23
N LYS A 67 -10.78 10.68 -1.29
CA LYS A 67 -11.96 11.54 -1.48
C LYS A 67 -13.26 10.73 -1.61
N ALA A 68 -13.22 9.53 -2.19
CA ALA A 68 -14.40 8.65 -2.27
C ALA A 68 -14.88 8.15 -0.89
N LEU A 69 -14.02 8.22 0.12
CA LEU A 69 -14.34 7.90 1.52
C LEU A 69 -14.72 9.13 2.35
N ASN A 70 -14.88 10.30 1.71
CA ASN A 70 -15.11 11.59 2.36
C ASN A 70 -14.02 11.95 3.38
N GLU A 71 -12.77 11.78 2.96
CA GLU A 71 -11.57 12.12 3.74
C GLU A 71 -10.62 13.01 2.94
N ASP A 72 -9.63 13.57 3.64
CA ASP A 72 -8.65 14.48 3.06
C ASP A 72 -7.35 13.74 2.69
N PRO A 73 -7.02 13.58 1.39
CA PRO A 73 -5.78 12.94 0.98
C PRO A 73 -4.52 13.72 1.39
N ASP A 74 -4.60 15.05 1.49
CA ASP A 74 -3.45 15.86 1.86
C ASP A 74 -3.08 15.63 3.34
N GLN A 75 -4.08 15.56 4.22
CA GLN A 75 -3.90 15.17 5.62
C GLN A 75 -3.22 13.80 5.75
N TYR A 76 -3.65 12.79 4.98
CA TYR A 76 -3.05 11.46 5.01
C TYR A 76 -1.55 11.48 4.66
N ARG A 77 -1.17 12.20 3.59
CA ARG A 77 0.23 12.29 3.16
C ARG A 77 1.08 13.06 4.18
N ILE A 78 0.58 14.18 4.69
CA ILE A 78 1.29 15.03 5.66
C ILE A 78 1.53 14.27 6.97
N ASP A 79 0.49 13.63 7.51
CA ASP A 79 0.61 12.90 8.77
C ASP A 79 1.50 11.66 8.63
N ALA A 80 1.38 10.92 7.52
CA ALA A 80 2.30 9.81 7.24
C ALA A 80 3.75 10.30 7.20
N GLN A 81 4.07 11.33 6.42
CA GLN A 81 5.42 11.90 6.33
C GLN A 81 5.96 12.39 7.68
N LYS A 82 5.11 13.02 8.50
CA LYS A 82 5.46 13.48 9.84
C LYS A 82 5.87 12.31 10.74
N LEU A 83 5.06 11.25 10.75
CA LEU A 83 5.34 10.05 11.54
C LEU A 83 6.58 9.32 11.02
N GLU A 84 6.80 9.26 9.71
CA GLU A 84 8.00 8.67 9.13
C GLU A 84 9.25 9.43 9.55
N ALA A 85 9.26 10.76 9.41
CA ALA A 85 10.38 11.61 9.79
C ALA A 85 10.69 11.49 11.29
N TRP A 86 9.66 11.46 12.13
CA TRP A 86 9.85 11.25 13.56
C TRP A 86 10.44 9.87 13.86
N ALA A 87 9.92 8.80 13.25
CA ALA A 87 10.37 7.43 13.49
C ALA A 87 11.82 7.20 13.05
N SER A 88 12.22 7.77 11.91
CA SER A 88 13.57 7.62 11.35
C SER A 88 14.70 8.16 12.23
N ILE A 89 14.39 9.03 13.19
CA ILE A 89 15.36 9.56 14.15
C ILE A 89 15.20 8.95 15.56
N GLN A 90 14.26 8.03 15.75
CA GLN A 90 14.10 7.31 17.03
C GLN A 90 14.98 6.06 17.10
N ASN A 91 15.08 5.54 18.32
CA ASN A 91 15.53 4.18 18.60
C ASN A 91 14.42 3.40 19.30
N ALA A 92 14.63 2.11 19.56
CA ALA A 92 13.66 1.23 20.18
C ALA A 92 13.12 1.72 21.54
N ASN A 93 13.98 2.27 22.41
CA ASN A 93 13.58 2.78 23.73
C ASN A 93 12.74 4.05 23.60
N ASN A 94 13.21 4.97 22.78
CA ASN A 94 12.56 6.24 22.48
C ASN A 94 11.13 6.06 21.95
N LEU A 95 10.90 5.02 21.15
CA LEU A 95 9.59 4.66 20.62
C LEU A 95 8.62 4.19 21.71
N VAL A 96 9.07 3.35 22.64
CA VAL A 96 8.20 2.77 23.69
C VAL A 96 8.01 3.71 24.88
N GLU A 97 8.95 4.63 25.10
CA GLU A 97 8.90 5.66 26.14
C GLU A 97 8.23 6.95 25.67
N PHE A 98 7.44 6.93 24.58
CA PHE A 98 6.76 8.13 24.07
C PHE A 98 5.89 8.83 25.13
N SER A 99 5.39 8.09 26.12
CA SER A 99 4.50 8.62 27.17
C SER A 99 5.20 9.56 28.16
N SER A 100 6.52 9.43 28.34
CA SER A 100 7.33 10.30 29.21
C SER A 100 7.95 11.48 28.47
N ARG A 101 7.75 11.55 27.15
CA ARG A 101 8.39 12.52 26.26
C ARG A 101 7.38 13.55 25.76
N GLU A 102 7.88 14.72 25.39
CA GLU A 102 7.07 15.80 24.84
C GLU A 102 7.41 16.03 23.36
N GLY A 103 6.38 16.25 22.56
CA GLY A 103 6.50 16.44 21.12
C GLY A 103 5.17 16.20 20.42
N GLU A 104 5.07 16.61 19.16
CA GLU A 104 3.82 16.51 18.41
C GLU A 104 3.39 15.06 18.21
N VAL A 105 4.32 14.18 17.80
CA VAL A 105 4.04 12.75 17.58
C VAL A 105 3.82 12.02 18.89
N GLU A 106 4.58 12.35 19.94
CA GLU A 106 4.38 11.85 21.29
C GLU A 106 2.96 12.16 21.79
N ASN A 107 2.48 13.38 21.55
CA ASN A 107 1.11 13.78 21.92
C ASN A 107 0.05 13.02 21.12
N ILE A 108 0.29 12.75 19.84
CA ILE A 108 -0.58 11.87 19.02
C ILE A 108 -0.64 10.46 19.64
N LEU A 109 0.52 9.87 19.98
CA LEU A 109 0.59 8.52 20.57
C LEU A 109 -0.07 8.47 21.96
N LYS A 110 0.07 9.53 22.77
CA LYS A 110 -0.62 9.67 24.07
C LYS A 110 -2.14 9.72 23.90
N ASP A 111 -2.66 10.48 22.94
CA ASP A 111 -4.10 10.53 22.64
C ASP A 111 -4.62 9.15 22.22
N ILE A 112 -3.93 8.49 21.30
CA ILE A 112 -4.26 7.13 20.84
C ILE A 112 -4.30 6.17 22.04
N SER A 113 -3.28 6.19 22.89
CA SER A 113 -3.19 5.33 24.07
C SER A 113 -4.39 5.54 25.01
N LYS A 114 -4.76 6.81 25.26
CA LYS A 114 -5.92 7.17 26.09
C LYS A 114 -7.25 6.67 25.49
N ARG A 115 -7.42 6.80 24.17
CA ARG A 115 -8.60 6.30 23.45
C ARG A 115 -8.65 4.76 23.46
N ALA A 116 -7.53 4.10 23.21
CA ALA A 116 -7.45 2.64 23.23
C ALA A 116 -7.75 2.04 24.60
N ALA A 117 -7.36 2.73 25.69
CA ALA A 117 -7.73 2.36 27.05
C ALA A 117 -9.25 2.50 27.36
N THR A 118 -9.97 3.31 26.59
CA THR A 118 -11.38 3.62 26.84
C THR A 118 -12.30 2.82 25.90
N LYS A 119 -13.10 1.93 26.48
CA LYS A 119 -13.98 1.01 25.74
C LYS A 119 -14.89 1.75 24.75
N GLY A 120 -14.80 1.37 23.48
CA GLY A 120 -15.64 1.90 22.40
C GLY A 120 -15.20 3.24 21.81
N SER A 121 -14.09 3.84 22.31
CA SER A 121 -13.56 5.10 21.80
C SER A 121 -12.38 4.93 20.82
N PHE A 122 -11.98 3.69 20.56
CA PHE A 122 -10.90 3.37 19.62
C PHE A 122 -11.37 2.31 18.61
N SER A 123 -11.15 2.62 17.33
CA SER A 123 -11.40 1.70 16.22
C SER A 123 -10.09 1.13 15.70
N TYR A 124 -9.70 -0.01 16.25
CA TYR A 124 -8.60 -0.77 15.70
C TYR A 124 -8.85 -1.18 14.24
N SER A 125 -7.78 -1.20 13.45
CA SER A 125 -7.81 -1.69 12.06
C SER A 125 -6.47 -2.33 11.69
N ARG A 126 -6.47 -3.10 10.59
CA ARG A 126 -5.23 -3.62 10.01
C ARG A 126 -4.25 -2.52 9.63
N PHE A 127 -4.73 -1.41 9.09
CA PHE A 127 -3.86 -0.28 8.74
C PHE A 127 -3.17 0.30 9.98
N PHE A 128 -3.85 0.34 11.13
CA PHE A 128 -3.21 0.73 12.38
C PHE A 128 -2.04 -0.21 12.74
N ALA A 129 -2.23 -1.54 12.62
CA ALA A 129 -1.15 -2.51 12.85
C ALA A 129 0.06 -2.29 11.92
N ILE A 130 -0.21 -2.05 10.64
CA ILE A 130 0.81 -1.79 9.62
C ILE A 130 1.53 -0.47 9.92
N GLY A 131 0.82 0.57 10.37
CA GLY A 131 1.40 1.83 10.82
C GLY A 131 2.37 1.64 11.99
N LEU A 132 1.99 0.85 13.00
CA LEU A 132 2.90 0.51 14.10
C LEU A 132 4.15 -0.23 13.61
N PHE A 133 3.97 -1.21 12.73
CA PHE A 133 5.10 -1.91 12.14
C PHE A 133 6.01 -0.98 11.33
N ARG A 134 5.43 -0.03 10.59
CA ARG A 134 6.19 0.96 9.83
C ARG A 134 7.01 1.88 10.72
N LEU A 135 6.48 2.31 11.87
CA LEU A 135 7.26 3.07 12.86
C LEU A 135 8.47 2.25 13.36
N LEU A 136 8.26 0.98 13.70
CA LEU A 136 9.33 0.09 14.16
C LEU A 136 10.39 -0.15 13.07
N GLU A 137 9.95 -0.36 11.84
CA GLU A 137 10.83 -0.54 10.68
C GLU A 137 11.74 0.67 10.49
N LEU A 138 11.17 1.88 10.52
CA LEU A 138 11.91 3.13 10.32
C LEU A 138 12.90 3.45 11.44
N ALA A 139 12.61 3.04 12.68
CA ALA A 139 13.51 3.18 13.81
C ALA A 139 14.51 2.01 13.95
N ASN A 140 14.52 1.07 12.99
CA ASN A 140 15.31 -0.16 13.04
C ASN A 140 15.09 -0.96 14.36
N ALA A 141 13.85 -1.00 14.84
CA ALA A 141 13.44 -1.57 16.12
C ALA A 141 12.56 -2.83 15.92
N THR A 142 13.06 -3.78 15.13
CA THR A 142 12.26 -4.94 14.67
C THR A 142 12.22 -6.12 15.64
N GLU A 143 12.76 -5.96 16.85
CA GLU A 143 12.73 -7.00 17.88
C GLU A 143 11.29 -7.25 18.38
N PRO A 144 10.85 -8.52 18.52
CA PRO A 144 9.49 -8.83 18.97
C PRO A 144 9.11 -8.23 20.33
N THR A 145 10.09 -8.09 21.21
CA THR A 145 9.93 -7.51 22.55
C THR A 145 9.58 -6.02 22.51
N ILE A 146 10.04 -5.29 21.49
CA ILE A 146 9.75 -3.86 21.33
C ILE A 146 8.32 -3.66 20.84
N LEU A 147 7.86 -4.50 19.91
CA LEU A 147 6.46 -4.49 19.49
C LEU A 147 5.51 -4.75 20.66
N GLU A 148 5.85 -5.71 21.53
CA GLU A 148 5.08 -5.99 22.73
C GLU A 148 5.00 -4.79 23.68
N LYS A 149 6.14 -4.16 23.98
CA LYS A 149 6.20 -2.94 24.81
C LYS A 149 5.41 -1.78 24.19
N LEU A 150 5.52 -1.58 22.88
CA LEU A 150 4.79 -0.53 22.16
C LEU A 150 3.28 -0.78 22.21
N CYS A 151 2.84 -2.02 22.00
CA CYS A 151 1.43 -2.39 22.11
C CYS A 151 0.88 -2.13 23.52
N ALA A 152 1.66 -2.49 24.56
CA ALA A 152 1.30 -2.24 25.95
C ALA A 152 1.19 -0.74 26.24
N ALA A 153 2.17 0.07 25.81
CA ALA A 153 2.17 1.52 26.01
C ALA A 153 0.99 2.22 25.29
N LEU A 154 0.55 1.67 24.15
CA LEU A 154 -0.61 2.15 23.40
C LEU A 154 -1.95 1.56 23.85
N ASN A 155 -1.98 0.67 24.84
CA ASN A 155 -3.20 -0.04 25.28
C ASN A 155 -3.89 -0.83 24.14
N VAL A 156 -3.12 -1.39 23.19
CA VAL A 156 -3.66 -2.17 22.06
C VAL A 156 -3.34 -3.66 22.19
N ASN A 157 -4.25 -4.50 21.68
CA ASN A 157 -4.12 -5.95 21.79
C ASN A 157 -3.03 -6.49 20.85
N LYS A 158 -1.90 -6.92 21.42
CA LYS A 158 -0.74 -7.46 20.67
C LYS A 158 -1.09 -8.65 19.76
N GLN A 159 -1.97 -9.56 20.20
CA GLN A 159 -2.39 -10.71 19.39
C GLN A 159 -3.15 -10.30 18.12
N SER A 160 -3.92 -9.21 18.19
CA SER A 160 -4.62 -8.65 17.03
C SER A 160 -3.63 -8.04 16.05
N VAL A 161 -2.63 -7.31 16.58
CA VAL A 161 -1.52 -6.75 15.79
C VAL A 161 -0.75 -7.85 15.05
N ASP A 162 -0.31 -8.91 15.74
CA ASP A 162 0.39 -10.03 15.09
C ASP A 162 -0.42 -10.64 13.96
N ARG A 163 -1.70 -10.94 14.22
CA ARG A 163 -2.61 -11.54 13.24
C ARG A 163 -2.74 -10.68 11.99
N ASP A 164 -2.92 -9.38 12.15
CA ASP A 164 -3.09 -8.46 11.02
C ASP A 164 -1.78 -8.21 10.26
N LEU A 165 -0.62 -8.26 10.93
CA LEU A 165 0.69 -8.23 10.28
C LEU A 165 0.96 -9.49 9.46
N ASP A 166 0.54 -10.67 9.92
CA ASP A 166 0.66 -11.90 9.14
C ASP A 166 -0.25 -11.89 7.91
N VAL A 167 -1.48 -11.37 8.04
CA VAL A 167 -2.38 -11.16 6.89
C VAL A 167 -1.74 -10.18 5.89
N TYR A 168 -1.14 -9.09 6.37
CA TYR A 168 -0.46 -8.12 5.51
C TYR A 168 0.74 -8.71 4.75
N ARG A 169 1.59 -9.48 5.42
CA ARG A 169 2.73 -10.19 4.78
C ARG A 169 2.25 -11.11 3.66
N ASN A 170 1.16 -11.85 3.91
CA ASN A 170 0.55 -12.73 2.91
C ASN A 170 -0.03 -11.94 1.73
N LEU A 171 -0.65 -10.78 1.97
CA LEU A 171 -1.13 -9.89 0.91
C LEU A 171 0.02 -9.38 0.03
N LEU A 172 1.09 -8.86 0.65
CA LEU A 172 2.26 -8.37 -0.09
C LEU A 172 2.90 -9.46 -0.96
N SER A 173 3.08 -10.67 -0.42
CA SER A 173 3.66 -11.78 -1.16
C SER A 173 2.85 -12.12 -2.42
N LYS A 174 1.52 -12.14 -2.31
CA LYS A 174 0.63 -12.35 -3.47
C LYS A 174 0.74 -11.24 -4.50
N LEU A 175 0.88 -9.99 -4.07
CA LEU A 175 1.03 -8.84 -4.96
C LEU A 175 2.35 -8.88 -5.73
N VAL A 176 3.45 -9.22 -5.07
CA VAL A 176 4.76 -9.37 -5.72
C VAL A 176 4.68 -10.45 -6.82
N GLN A 177 4.13 -11.62 -6.49
CA GLN A 177 3.95 -12.71 -7.45
C GLN A 177 3.07 -12.29 -8.65
N ALA A 178 1.96 -11.59 -8.39
CA ALA A 178 1.06 -11.11 -9.46
C ALA A 178 1.75 -10.09 -10.39
N LYS A 179 2.58 -9.20 -9.83
CA LYS A 179 3.36 -8.22 -10.61
C LYS A 179 4.42 -8.89 -11.47
N GLU A 180 5.12 -9.89 -10.95
CA GLU A 180 6.11 -10.67 -11.71
C GLU A 180 5.48 -11.37 -12.90
N LEU A 181 4.35 -12.06 -12.70
CA LEU A 181 3.58 -12.70 -13.77
C LEU A 181 3.13 -11.71 -14.85
N MET A 182 2.68 -10.52 -14.45
CA MET A 182 2.31 -9.47 -15.41
C MET A 182 3.52 -8.94 -16.19
N LYS A 183 4.66 -8.72 -15.52
CA LYS A 183 5.89 -8.28 -16.18
C LYS A 183 6.34 -9.29 -17.22
N GLU A 184 6.27 -10.58 -16.89
CA GLU A 184 6.53 -11.65 -17.85
C GLU A 184 5.55 -11.63 -19.02
N TYR A 185 4.25 -11.50 -18.75
CA TYR A 185 3.22 -11.43 -19.79
C TYR A 185 3.45 -10.27 -20.76
N VAL A 186 3.68 -9.06 -20.23
CA VAL A 186 3.97 -7.86 -21.04
C VAL A 186 5.25 -8.05 -21.86
N THR A 187 6.28 -8.65 -21.27
CA THR A 187 7.53 -8.93 -21.98
C THR A 187 7.33 -9.92 -23.12
N ARG A 188 6.52 -10.97 -22.91
CA ARG A 188 6.17 -11.95 -23.94
C ARG A 188 5.35 -11.32 -25.06
N GLU A 189 4.36 -10.48 -24.74
CA GLU A 189 3.55 -9.81 -25.76
C GLU A 189 4.35 -8.77 -26.56
N LYS A 190 5.29 -8.04 -25.93
CA LYS A 190 6.23 -7.17 -26.63
C LYS A 190 7.10 -7.95 -27.62
N LYS A 191 7.68 -9.08 -27.19
CA LYS A 191 8.47 -9.96 -28.06
C LYS A 191 7.65 -10.48 -29.25
N LYS A 192 6.45 -11.01 -29.00
CA LYS A 192 5.54 -11.46 -30.09
C LYS A 192 5.19 -10.32 -31.06
N ARG A 193 5.03 -9.11 -30.55
CA ARG A 193 4.74 -7.93 -31.37
C ARG A 193 5.95 -7.55 -32.23
N GLU A 194 7.15 -7.54 -31.65
CA GLU A 194 8.41 -7.30 -32.36
C GLU A 194 8.67 -8.39 -33.43
N GLU A 195 8.39 -9.66 -33.13
CA GLU A 195 8.45 -10.76 -34.09
C GLU A 195 7.45 -10.59 -35.25
N ARG A 196 6.22 -10.17 -34.97
CA ARG A 196 5.23 -9.87 -36.01
C ARG A 196 5.60 -8.64 -36.85
N GLU A 197 6.19 -7.62 -36.23
CA GLU A 197 6.61 -6.40 -36.92
C GLU A 197 7.88 -6.62 -37.76
N SER A 198 8.77 -7.53 -37.37
CA SER A 198 9.95 -7.95 -38.16
C SER A 198 9.63 -8.97 -39.28
N GLN A 199 8.53 -9.72 -39.18
CA GLN A 199 8.05 -10.59 -40.26
C GLN A 199 7.32 -9.83 -41.38
N LYS A 200 6.66 -8.71 -41.08
CA LYS A 200 5.99 -7.83 -42.07
C LYS A 200 6.90 -7.29 -43.19
N PRO A 201 8.13 -6.79 -42.95
CA PRO A 201 9.02 -6.37 -44.04
C PRO A 201 9.45 -7.55 -44.93
N ASN A 202 9.55 -8.76 -44.38
CA ASN A 202 9.95 -9.95 -45.14
C ASN A 202 8.82 -10.47 -46.06
N GLU A 203 7.55 -10.37 -45.61
CA GLU A 203 6.39 -10.72 -46.45
C GLU A 203 6.10 -9.68 -47.54
N ALA A 204 6.28 -8.39 -47.26
CA ALA A 204 6.15 -7.33 -48.26
C ALA A 204 7.17 -7.49 -49.41
N VAL A 205 8.42 -7.87 -49.08
CA VAL A 205 9.47 -8.17 -50.07
C VAL A 205 9.15 -9.44 -50.87
N LYS A 206 8.67 -10.52 -50.22
CA LYS A 206 8.25 -11.75 -50.93
C LYS A 206 7.07 -11.54 -51.87
N LYS A 207 6.10 -10.69 -51.49
CA LYS A 207 4.92 -10.38 -52.31
C LYS A 207 5.25 -9.48 -53.50
N CYS A 208 6.22 -8.57 -53.37
CA CYS A 208 6.75 -7.79 -54.50
C CYS A 208 7.62 -8.63 -55.46
N LEU A 209 8.29 -9.70 -54.98
CA LEU A 209 9.18 -10.54 -55.81
C LEU A 209 8.48 -11.71 -56.52
N GLY A 210 7.17 -11.91 -56.32
CA GLY A 210 6.36 -12.82 -57.15
C GLY A 210 6.78 -14.29 -57.14
N ILE A 211 7.43 -14.79 -56.10
CA ILE A 211 7.88 -16.19 -56.02
C ILE A 211 6.74 -17.05 -55.46
N TYR A 212 5.94 -17.67 -56.33
CA TYR A 212 5.03 -18.76 -55.96
C TYR A 212 5.75 -20.12 -56.04
N PRO A 213 5.47 -21.08 -55.13
CA PRO A 213 6.08 -22.40 -55.19
C PRO A 213 5.57 -23.17 -56.41
N ILE A 214 6.49 -23.65 -57.23
CA ILE A 214 6.24 -24.58 -58.34
C ILE A 214 5.83 -25.94 -57.76
N ALA A 215 4.60 -26.36 -58.03
CA ALA A 215 4.10 -27.70 -57.71
C ALA A 215 4.67 -28.71 -58.71
N GLY A 216 5.47 -29.67 -58.23
CA GLY A 216 5.99 -30.80 -59.00
C GLY A 216 5.00 -31.96 -59.01
N TRP A 217 4.84 -32.55 -60.19
CA TRP A 217 4.00 -33.72 -60.52
C TRP A 217 4.59 -35.03 -59.98
#